data_AF-X1VBM2-F1
#
_entry.id   AF-X1VBM2-F1
#
_cell.length_a   1.000
_cell.length_b   1.000
_cell.length_c   1.000
_cell.angle_alpha   90.00
_cell.angle_beta   90.00
_cell.angle_gamma   90.00
#
_symmetry.space_group_name_H-M   'P 1'
#
loop_
_entity.id
_entity.type
_entity.pdbx_description
1 polymer ?
#
loop_
_entity_poly.entity_id
_entity_poly.type
_entity_poly.pdbx_seq_one_letter_code
_entity_poly.pdbx_strand_id
1 'polypeptide(L)' 'ANATEFMKQPEIDGALVGGASLKATEFLSIVTQTSAIK' A
#
# COMPACT_ATOMS: atom_id res chain seq x y z
N ALA A 1 -6.45 -5.65 3.27
CA ALA A 1 -5.45 -5.20 4.26
C ALA A 1 -4.32 -6.21 4.26
N ASN A 2 -3.18 -5.83 3.69
CA ASN A 2 -1.95 -6.64 3.54
C ASN A 2 -0.76 -5.78 3.08
N ALA A 3 -1.02 -4.57 2.55
CA ALA A 3 0.00 -3.58 2.18
C ALA A 3 1.12 -3.44 3.21
N THR A 4 0.78 -3.30 4.50
CA THR A 4 1.78 -3.17 5.59
C THR A 4 2.76 -4.35 5.66
N GLU A 5 2.31 -5.58 5.42
CA GLU A 5 3.17 -6.77 5.48
C GLU A 5 4.16 -6.81 4.32
N PHE A 6 3.70 -6.45 3.12
CA PHE A 6 4.55 -6.37 1.93
C PHE A 6 5.54 -5.20 1.99
N MET A 7 5.11 -4.01 2.42
CA MET A 7 5.98 -2.82 2.49
C MET A 7 7.08 -2.93 3.56
N LYS A 8 6.96 -3.87 4.50
CA LYS A 8 8.04 -4.20 5.46
C LYS A 8 9.16 -5.03 4.84
N GLN A 9 8.95 -5.64 3.67
CA GLN A 9 10.00 -6.38 3.00
C GLN A 9 11.04 -5.38 2.45
N PRO A 10 12.34 -5.60 2.71
CA PRO A 10 13.37 -4.63 2.37
C PRO A 10 13.46 -4.37 0.86
N GLU A 11 13.16 -5.37 0.02
CA GLU A 11 13.21 -5.29 -1.45
C GLU A 11 11.93 -4.78 -2.11
N ILE A 12 10.87 -4.51 -1.34
CA ILE A 12 9.59 -4.02 -1.88
C ILE A 12 9.49 -2.52 -1.59
N ASP A 13 9.49 -1.70 -2.63
CA ASP A 13 9.45 -0.24 -2.52
C ASP A 13 8.10 0.39 -2.91
N GLY A 14 7.13 -0.43 -3.29
CA GLY A 14 5.82 0.04 -3.70
C GLY A 14 4.92 -1.07 -4.22
N ALA A 15 3.75 -0.67 -4.74
CA ALA A 15 2.76 -1.60 -5.27
C ALA A 15 2.04 -1.01 -6.48
N LEU A 16 1.80 -1.85 -7.49
CA LEU A 16 0.85 -1.56 -8.57
C LEU A 16 -0.53 -2.07 -8.16
N VAL A 17 -1.43 -1.16 -7.81
CA VAL A 17 -2.72 -1.50 -7.18
C VAL A 17 -3.83 -1.61 -8.23
N GLY A 18 -4.47 -2.78 -8.33
CA GLY A 18 -5.62 -3.05 -9.19
C GLY A 18 -6.94 -2.54 -8.60
N GLY A 19 -7.88 -3.45 -8.28
CA GLY A 19 -9.26 -3.08 -7.89
C GLY A 19 -9.39 -2.11 -6.71
N ALA A 20 -8.46 -2.12 -5.75
CA ALA A 20 -8.45 -1.18 -4.62
C ALA A 20 -8.12 0.27 -5.05
N SER A 21 -7.58 0.50 -6.25
CA SER A 21 -7.39 1.84 -6.81
C SER A 21 -8.70 2.51 -7.23
N LEU A 22 -9.77 1.72 -7.46
CA LEU A 22 -11.06 2.23 -7.92
C LEU A 22 -11.89 2.89 -6.81
N LYS A 23 -11.47 2.76 -5.56
CA LYS A 23 -12.16 3.33 -4.39
C LYS A 23 -11.18 4.22 -3.63
N ALA A 24 -11.45 5.53 -3.64
CA ALA A 24 -10.53 6.53 -3.07
C ALA A 24 -10.12 6.22 -1.62
N THR A 25 -11.05 5.83 -0.75
CA THR A 25 -10.76 5.50 0.64
C THR A 25 -9.84 4.28 0.79
N GLU A 26 -10.04 3.25 -0.05
CA GLU A 26 -9.18 2.06 -0.03
C GLU A 26 -7.77 2.38 -0.55
N PHE A 27 -7.69 3.14 -1.64
CA PHE A 27 -6.41 3.56 -2.21
C PHE A 27 -5.61 4.47 -1.27
N LEU A 28 -6.25 5.48 -0.67
CA LEU A 28 -5.63 6.35 0.32
C LEU A 28 -5.14 5.56 1.55
N SER A 29 -5.89 4.55 1.99
CA SER A 29 -5.46 3.70 3.10
C SER A 29 -4.15 2.97 2.79
N ILE A 30 -3.96 2.49 1.55
CA ILE A 30 -2.73 1.83 1.10
C ILE A 30 -1.56 2.83 1.07
N VAL A 31 -1.79 4.04 0.54
CA VAL A 31 -0.77 5.10 0.48
C VAL A 31 -0.32 5.50 1.89
N THR A 32 -1.26 5.79 2.80
CA THR A 32 -0.95 6.20 4.17
C THR A 32 -0.18 5.12 4.96
N GLN A 33 -0.55 3.84 4.78
CA GLN A 33 0.19 2.73 5.40
C GLN A 33 1.61 2.64 4.84
N THR A 34 1.77 2.81 3.53
CA THR A 34 3.09 2.73 2.86
C THR A 34 4.00 3.87 3.32
N SER A 35 3.49 5.11 3.38
CA SER A 35 4.25 6.29 3.83
C SER A 35 4.67 6.27 5.30
N ALA A 36 4.05 5.42 6.12
CA ALA A 36 4.42 5.28 7.53
C ALA A 36 5.53 4.24 7.75
N ILE A 37 5.83 3.40 6.74
CA ILE A 37 6.78 2.28 6.83
C ILE A 37 8.09 2.59 6.12
N LYS A 38 8.02 3.26 4.97
CA LYS A 38 9.15 3.70 4.16
C LYS A 38 9.42 5.18 4.40
#